data_AF-A0A849HGT3-F1
#
_entry.id   AF-A0A849HGT3-F1
#
_cell.length_a   1.000
_cell.length_b   1.000
_cell.length_c   1.000
_cell.angle_alpha   90.00
_cell.angle_beta   90.00
_cell.angle_gamma   90.00
#
_symmetry.space_group_name_H-M   'P 1'
#
loop_
_entity.id
_entity.type
_entity.pdbx_description
1 polymer ?
#
loop_
_entity_poly.entity_id
_entity_poly.type
_entity_poly.pdbx_seq_one_letter_code
_entity_poly.pdbx_strand_id
1 'polypeptide(L)' 'MGEPRGIPDDGADAMVCATCGTTPDEESLARLTWTRGTENGRDVWTCERCSREHLRSIEGKLDSSWW' A
#
# COMPACT_ATOMS: atom_id res chain seq x y z
N MET A 1 12.57 -32.79 16.35
CA MET A 1 11.95 -31.51 16.73
C MET A 1 12.14 -30.59 15.53
N GLY A 2 11.11 -30.48 14.70
CA GLY A 2 11.22 -29.93 13.35
C GLY A 2 11.53 -28.44 13.35
N GLU A 3 12.49 -28.05 12.52
CA GLU A 3 12.86 -26.65 12.24
C GLU A 3 11.66 -25.85 11.71
N PRO A 4 11.54 -24.56 12.07
CA PRO A 4 10.50 -23.70 11.50
C PRO A 4 10.77 -23.53 10.00
N ARG A 5 9.81 -23.98 9.18
CA ARG A 5 9.81 -23.79 7.73
C ARG A 5 9.77 -22.29 7.48
N GLY A 6 10.90 -21.71 7.04
CA GLY A 6 10.94 -20.33 6.55
C GLY A 6 9.90 -20.17 5.45
N ILE A 7 8.97 -19.24 5.65
CA ILE A 7 8.00 -18.86 4.63
C ILE A 7 8.83 -18.33 3.45
N PRO A 8 8.67 -18.86 2.22
CA PRO A 8 9.37 -18.33 1.08
C PRO A 8 8.95 -16.86 0.93
N ASP A 9 9.95 -15.97 0.96
CA ASP A 9 9.82 -14.57 0.60
C ASP A 9 9.47 -14.54 -0.89
N ASP A 10 8.16 -14.58 -1.16
CA ASP A 10 7.58 -14.68 -2.49
C ASP A 10 7.91 -13.39 -3.23
N GLY A 11 8.97 -13.51 -4.04
CA GLY A 11 9.26 -12.76 -5.25
C GLY A 11 8.86 -11.30 -5.18
N ALA A 12 9.84 -10.47 -4.84
CA ALA A 12 9.84 -9.02 -5.01
C ALA A 12 9.46 -8.62 -6.44
N ASP A 13 8.17 -8.62 -6.76
CA ASP A 13 7.62 -7.82 -7.83
C ASP A 13 7.69 -6.38 -7.32
N ALA A 14 8.75 -5.68 -7.72
CA ALA A 14 9.18 -4.43 -7.13
C ALA A 14 7.99 -3.52 -6.83
N MET A 15 7.63 -3.40 -5.55
CA MET A 15 6.52 -2.57 -5.12
C MET A 15 6.88 -1.11 -5.33
N VAL A 16 6.45 -0.49 -6.44
CA VAL A 16 6.80 0.90 -6.77
C VAL A 16 5.60 1.82 -6.57
N CYS A 17 5.83 2.97 -5.93
CA CYS A 17 4.81 3.98 -5.76
C CYS A 17 4.41 4.59 -7.11
N ALA A 18 3.13 4.53 -7.47
CA ALA A 18 2.62 5.09 -8.72
C ALA A 18 2.62 6.63 -8.76
N THR A 19 2.74 7.30 -7.60
CA THR A 19 2.76 8.77 -7.51
C THR A 19 4.17 9.33 -7.67
N CYS A 20 5.13 8.84 -6.86
CA CYS A 20 6.48 9.40 -6.80
C CYS A 20 7.57 8.45 -7.32
N GLY A 21 7.23 7.21 -7.67
CA GLY A 21 8.20 6.21 -8.12
C GLY A 21 9.09 5.64 -7.02
N THR A 22 8.84 5.95 -5.73
CA THR A 22 9.65 5.41 -4.64
C THR A 22 9.51 3.90 -4.55
N THR A 23 10.60 3.22 -4.25
CA THR A 23 10.64 1.80 -3.90
C THR A 23 10.79 1.66 -2.37
N PRO A 24 10.22 0.64 -1.74
CA PRO A 24 10.45 0.38 -0.33
C PRO A 24 11.83 -0.24 -0.12
N ASP A 25 12.44 0.10 1.02
CA ASP A 25 13.65 -0.56 1.50
C ASP A 25 13.33 -1.99 1.98
N GLU A 26 12.19 -2.15 2.66
CA GLU A 26 11.67 -3.41 3.18
C GLU A 26 10.25 -3.66 2.66
N GLU A 27 10.09 -4.60 1.72
CA GLU A 27 8.81 -4.85 1.05
C GLU A 27 7.74 -5.42 2.01
N SER A 28 8.15 -6.27 2.95
CA SER A 28 7.25 -6.83 3.98
C SER A 28 6.61 -5.72 4.84
N LEU A 29 7.40 -4.71 5.21
CA LEU A 29 6.89 -3.55 5.94
C LEU A 29 6.02 -2.66 5.04
N ALA A 30 6.42 -2.49 3.78
CA ALA A 30 5.68 -1.72 2.80
C ALA A 30 4.29 -2.29 2.52
N ARG A 31 4.12 -3.62 2.44
CA ARG A 31 2.80 -4.26 2.32
C ARG A 31 1.85 -3.90 3.48
N LEU A 32 2.39 -3.57 4.66
CA LEU A 32 1.60 -3.19 5.84
C LEU A 32 1.32 -1.69 5.92
N THR A 33 2.23 -0.84 5.41
CA THR A 33 2.16 0.62 5.57
C THR A 33 1.73 1.36 4.31
N TRP A 34 1.90 0.77 3.12
CA TRP A 34 1.54 1.36 1.85
C TRP A 34 0.08 1.07 1.52
N THR A 35 -0.52 1.98 0.77
CA THR A 35 -1.91 1.84 0.35
C THR A 35 -1.94 1.20 -1.04
N ARG A 36 -2.68 0.10 -1.15
CA ARG A 36 -3.01 -0.54 -2.42
C ARG A 36 -4.30 0.08 -2.96
N GLY A 37 -4.26 0.59 -4.18
CA GLY A 37 -5.40 1.19 -4.87
C GLY A 37 -5.60 0.57 -6.25
N THR A 38 -6.72 0.90 -6.89
CA THR A 38 -6.98 0.50 -8.27
C THR A 38 -7.22 1.74 -9.12
N GLU A 39 -6.29 2.03 -10.02
CA GLU A 39 -6.33 3.19 -10.91
C GLU A 39 -6.51 2.71 -12.34
N ASN A 40 -7.52 3.19 -13.09
CA ASN A 40 -7.76 2.76 -14.48
C ASN A 40 -7.82 1.23 -14.68
N GLY A 41 -8.29 0.49 -13.66
CA GLY A 41 -8.36 -0.97 -13.68
C GLY A 41 -7.02 -1.68 -13.45
N ARG A 42 -5.92 -0.95 -13.21
CA ARG A 42 -4.64 -1.52 -12.75
C ARG A 42 -4.47 -1.31 -11.26
N ASP A 43 -3.90 -2.32 -10.61
CA ASP A 43 -3.50 -2.21 -9.23
C ASP A 43 -2.27 -1.31 -9.11
N VAL A 44 -2.32 -0.36 -8.17
CA VAL A 44 -1.22 0.56 -7.93
C VAL A 44 -0.91 0.64 -6.45
N TRP A 45 0.37 0.76 -6.14
CA TRP A 45 0.84 0.99 -4.79
C TRP A 45 1.12 2.47 -4.58
N THR A 46 0.77 2.98 -3.40
CA THR A 46 1.04 4.36 -3.00
C THR A 46 1.74 4.34 -1.65
N CYS A 47 2.91 4.97 -1.57
CA CYS A 47 3.69 5.00 -0.33
C CYS A 47 2.97 5.80 0.77
N GLU A 48 3.34 5.58 2.03
CA GLU A 48 2.72 6.25 3.18
C GLU A 48 2.70 7.79 3.08
N ARG A 49 3.73 8.38 2.45
CA ARG A 49 3.88 9.82 2.28
C ARG A 49 2.83 10.36 1.33
N CYS A 50 2.80 9.83 0.10
CA CYS A 50 1.84 10.20 -0.93
C CYS A 50 0.41 9.86 -0.50
N SER A 51 0.22 8.70 0.14
CA SER A 51 -1.08 8.31 0.70
C SER A 51 -1.57 9.35 1.72
N ARG A 52 -0.75 9.74 2.70
CA ARG A 52 -1.14 10.79 3.67
C ARG A 52 -1.37 12.16 3.04
N GLU A 53 -0.63 12.50 1.99
CA GLU A 53 -0.81 13.77 1.27
C GLU A 53 -2.15 13.80 0.49
N HIS A 54 -2.50 12.70 -0.18
CA HIS A 54 -3.72 12.59 -0.99
C HIS A 54 -4.98 12.20 -0.19
N LEU A 55 -4.86 11.43 0.90
CA LEU A 55 -5.97 11.01 1.76
C LEU A 55 -6.58 12.16 2.56
N ARG A 56 -5.87 13.28 2.77
CA ARG A 56 -6.41 14.46 3.49
C ARG A 56 -7.50 15.21 2.73
N SER A 57 -7.88 14.76 1.53
CA SER A 57 -9.01 15.34 0.78
C SER A 57 -10.37 14.68 1.07
N ILE A 58 -10.45 13.68 1.96
CA ILE A 58 -11.67 12.89 2.21
C ILE A 58 -12.36 13.27 3.54
N GLU A 59 -12.19 14.50 4.04
CA GLU A 59 -12.86 14.98 5.27
C GLU A 59 -14.14 15.82 5.00
N GLY A 60 -14.72 15.75 3.80
CA GLY A 60 -15.86 16.62 3.43
C GLY A 60 -17.11 15.94 2.86
N LYS A 61 -17.16 14.63 2.68
CA LYS A 61 -18.29 13.99 1.97
C LYS A 61 -18.67 12.57 2.42
N LEU A 62 -18.53 12.27 3.72
CA LEU A 62 -19.32 11.21 4.33
C LEU A 62 -20.58 11.89 4.89
N ASP A 63 -21.62 11.90 4.05
CA ASP A 63 -22.96 12.34 4.46
C ASP A 63 -23.38 11.46 5.63
N SER A 64 -23.58 12.08 6.80
CA SER A 64 -23.97 11.44 8.06
C SER A 64 -25.37 10.82 8.05
N SER A 65 -25.99 10.65 6.87
CA SER A 65 -27.34 10.11 6.69
C SER A 65 -27.40 8.58 6.60
N TRP A 66 -26.30 7.86 6.83
CA TRP A 66 -26.28 6.39 6.96
C TRP A 66 -26.05 5.98 8.43
N TRP A 67 -26.95 6.38 9.32
CA TRP A 67 -27.14 5.72 10.62
C TRP A 67 -28.59 5.29 10.80
#